data_AF-A0AB34HMT1-F1
#
_entry.id   AF-A0AB34HMT1-F1
#
_cell.length_a   1.000
_cell.length_b   1.000
_cell.length_c   1.000
_cell.angle_alpha   90.00
_cell.angle_beta   90.00
_cell.angle_gamma   90.00
#
_symmetry.space_group_name_H-M   'P 1'
#
loop_
_entity.id
_entity.type
_entity.pdbx_description
1 polymer ?
#
loop_
_entity_poly.entity_id
_entity_poly.type
_entity_poly.pdbx_seq_one_letter_code
_entity_poly.pdbx_strand_id
1 'polypeptide(L)'
;MDALTFISPPFADRTVETTGFDLLLKTDDDCYIDLEAVFNRIALKNLDGPNFWWGNFRLNWAVDRTGKWQELEYPSPAYPAFACGSGYVITRDIVRWLAGNSGRLKTYQGEDVSMGIWMAAIGPKRYQDSLWLCEKTCETGMLSSPQYSPQELTQLWKLKELCGDPCRCEARG
;
A
#
# COMPACT_ATOMS: atom_id res chain seq x y z
N MET A 1 8.57 7.45 2.87
CA MET A 1 9.57 6.36 2.88
C MET A 1 9.77 5.90 1.45
N ASP A 2 10.98 5.52 1.05
CA ASP A 2 11.23 5.08 -0.33
C ASP A 2 11.06 3.55 -0.44
N ALA A 3 10.90 3.02 -1.66
CA ALA A 3 10.85 1.55 -1.93
C ALA A 3 12.03 0.81 -1.30
N LEU A 4 13.17 1.50 -1.34
CA LEU A 4 14.41 1.05 -0.73
C LEU A 4 14.26 0.97 0.78
N THR A 5 13.58 1.88 1.48
CA THR A 5 13.38 1.73 2.93
C THR A 5 12.57 0.46 3.26
N PHE A 6 11.56 0.15 2.44
CA PHE A 6 10.70 -1.01 2.63
C PHE A 6 11.44 -2.35 2.39
N ILE A 7 12.30 -2.42 1.37
CA ILE A 7 12.98 -3.67 0.94
C ILE A 7 14.48 -3.67 1.22
N SER A 8 15.01 -2.60 1.82
CA SER A 8 16.43 -2.53 2.17
C SER A 8 16.78 -3.64 3.15
N PRO A 9 17.97 -4.25 3.01
CA PRO A 9 18.45 -5.32 3.87
C PRO A 9 18.20 -5.11 5.38
N PRO A 10 18.45 -3.92 5.98
CA PRO A 10 18.21 -3.75 7.40
C PRO A 10 16.73 -3.84 7.82
N PHE A 11 15.76 -3.56 6.93
CA PHE A 11 14.34 -3.55 7.29
C PHE A 11 13.63 -4.85 6.86
N ALA A 12 13.83 -5.29 5.62
CA ALA A 12 13.16 -6.48 5.09
C ALA A 12 13.74 -7.79 5.65
N ASP A 13 15.07 -7.92 5.72
CA ASP A 13 15.68 -9.14 6.27
C ASP A 13 15.34 -9.26 7.76
N ARG A 14 15.44 -8.15 8.51
CA ARG A 14 15.07 -8.14 9.93
C ARG A 14 13.59 -8.47 10.14
N THR A 15 12.67 -7.92 9.35
CA THR A 15 11.24 -8.22 9.46
C THR A 15 10.98 -9.70 9.17
N VAL A 16 11.55 -10.24 8.09
CA VAL A 16 11.35 -11.63 7.67
C VAL A 16 11.97 -12.64 8.65
N GLU A 17 13.16 -12.34 9.18
CA GLU A 17 13.94 -13.25 10.02
C GLU A 17 13.52 -13.22 11.50
N THR A 18 13.11 -12.05 12.01
CA THR A 18 12.88 -11.87 13.46
C THR A 18 11.41 -11.84 13.88
N THR A 19 10.47 -11.78 12.93
CA THR A 19 9.03 -11.69 13.25
C THR A 19 8.20 -12.78 12.58
N GLY A 20 7.26 -13.34 13.35
CA GLY A 20 6.24 -14.25 12.84
C GLY A 20 5.00 -13.45 12.43
N PHE A 21 4.70 -13.40 11.13
CA PHE A 21 3.51 -12.77 10.58
C PHE A 21 3.04 -13.53 9.34
N ASP A 22 1.74 -13.47 9.05
CA ASP A 22 1.16 -14.04 7.83
C ASP A 22 0.94 -12.98 6.75
N LEU A 23 0.55 -11.77 7.19
CA LEU A 23 0.25 -10.62 6.35
C LEU A 23 1.07 -9.41 6.82
N LEU A 24 1.48 -8.61 5.85
CA LEU A 24 2.15 -7.33 6.07
C LEU A 24 1.32 -6.23 5.42
N LEU A 25 1.01 -5.17 6.18
CA LEU A 25 0.42 -3.93 5.67
C LEU A 25 1.52 -2.88 5.50
N LYS A 26 1.67 -2.36 4.28
CA LYS A 26 2.47 -1.17 3.98
C LYS A 26 1.56 0.05 3.91
N THR A 27 2.02 1.17 4.45
CA THR A 27 1.39 2.50 4.34
C THR A 27 2.47 3.57 4.46
N ASP A 28 2.18 4.79 4.00
CA ASP A 28 3.03 5.97 4.25
C ASP A 28 2.66 6.64 5.59
N ASP A 29 3.53 7.54 6.07
CA ASP A 29 3.42 8.24 7.35
C ASP A 29 2.42 9.41 7.35
N ASP A 30 1.93 9.79 6.17
CA ASP A 30 0.89 10.79 5.95
C ASP A 30 -0.48 10.16 5.61
N CYS A 31 -0.65 8.87 5.88
CA CYS A 31 -1.86 8.11 5.53
C CYS A 31 -2.71 7.77 6.77
N TYR A 32 -4.00 8.07 6.69
CA TYR A 32 -4.98 7.50 7.62
C TYR A 32 -5.23 6.04 7.24
N ILE A 33 -5.28 5.14 8.23
CA ILE A 33 -5.60 3.71 8.04
C ILE A 33 -6.65 3.29 9.07
N ASP A 34 -7.77 2.74 8.63
CA ASP A 34 -8.76 2.10 9.50
C ASP A 34 -8.41 0.61 9.69
N LEU A 35 -7.61 0.31 10.71
CA LEU A 35 -7.14 -1.05 10.98
C LEU A 35 -8.28 -2.02 11.26
N GLU A 36 -9.34 -1.59 11.95
CA GLU A 36 -10.51 -2.44 12.22
C GLU A 36 -11.22 -2.82 10.92
N ALA A 37 -11.42 -1.85 10.02
CA ALA A 37 -12.00 -2.10 8.72
C ALA A 37 -11.12 -3.03 7.86
N VAL A 38 -9.79 -2.89 7.93
CA VAL A 38 -8.84 -3.79 7.26
C VAL A 38 -9.00 -5.22 7.77
N PHE A 39 -8.96 -5.46 9.08
CA PHE A 39 -9.11 -6.82 9.64
C PHE A 39 -10.47 -7.43 9.30
N ASN A 40 -11.55 -6.66 9.45
CA ASN A 40 -12.89 -7.11 9.11
C ASN A 40 -12.98 -7.53 7.64
N ARG A 41 -12.35 -6.78 6.73
CA ARG A 41 -12.33 -7.13 5.31
C ARG A 41 -11.47 -8.34 4.97
N ILE A 42 -10.33 -8.52 5.64
CA ILE A 42 -9.51 -9.74 5.49
C ILE A 42 -10.35 -10.96 5.81
N ALA A 43 -11.08 -10.94 6.93
CA ALA A 43 -11.98 -12.01 7.34
C ALA A 43 -13.15 -12.18 6.34
N LEU A 44 -13.83 -11.09 5.95
CA LEU A 44 -14.98 -11.15 5.04
C LEU A 44 -14.63 -11.66 3.64
N LYS A 45 -13.43 -11.33 3.14
CA LYS A 45 -12.95 -11.73 1.81
C LYS A 45 -12.20 -13.07 1.82
N ASN A 46 -12.01 -13.70 2.98
CA ASN A 46 -11.16 -14.88 3.17
C ASN A 46 -9.77 -14.69 2.52
N LEU A 47 -9.07 -13.62 2.91
CA LEU A 47 -7.71 -13.34 2.44
C LEU A 47 -6.67 -14.07 3.30
N ASP A 48 -6.64 -15.40 3.22
CA ASP A 48 -5.81 -16.29 4.03
C ASP A 48 -4.85 -17.18 3.20
N GLY A 49 -4.95 -17.12 1.86
CA GLY A 49 -4.08 -17.86 0.95
C GLY A 49 -2.68 -17.24 0.76
N PRO A 50 -1.74 -17.97 0.15
CA PRO A 50 -0.41 -17.43 -0.20
C PRO A 50 -0.47 -16.57 -1.46
N ASN A 51 0.64 -15.87 -1.73
CA ASN A 51 0.91 -15.11 -2.95
C ASN A 51 -0.21 -14.15 -3.38
N PHE A 52 -0.67 -13.29 -2.45
CA PHE A 52 -1.61 -12.23 -2.80
C PHE A 52 -1.14 -10.83 -2.45
N TRP A 53 -1.64 -9.89 -3.23
CA TRP A 53 -1.44 -8.46 -3.06
C TRP A 53 -2.79 -7.76 -3.09
N TRP A 54 -3.20 -7.16 -1.97
CA TRP A 54 -4.50 -6.52 -1.81
C TRP A 54 -4.33 -5.02 -1.64
N GLY A 55 -5.02 -4.24 -2.48
CA GLY A 55 -4.91 -2.79 -2.52
C GLY A 55 -5.78 -2.21 -3.64
N ASN A 56 -5.57 -0.93 -3.95
CA ASN A 56 -6.17 -0.27 -5.11
C ASN A 56 -5.11 -0.09 -6.20
N PHE A 57 -5.30 -0.72 -7.36
CA PHE A 57 -4.28 -0.78 -8.40
C PHE A 57 -4.53 0.20 -9.53
N ARG A 58 -3.47 0.93 -9.91
CA ARG A 58 -3.41 1.66 -11.18
C ARG A 58 -3.01 0.68 -12.27
N LEU A 59 -3.75 0.68 -13.38
CA LEU A 59 -3.54 -0.22 -14.52
C LEU A 59 -3.15 0.60 -15.76
N ASN A 60 -2.24 0.07 -16.57
CA ASN A 60 -1.80 0.70 -17.84
C ASN A 60 -1.40 2.17 -17.68
N TRP A 61 -0.79 2.51 -16.55
CA TRP A 61 -0.36 3.88 -16.29
C TRP A 61 0.78 4.25 -17.23
N ALA A 62 0.64 5.36 -17.95
CA ALA A 62 1.65 5.83 -18.88
C ALA A 62 2.92 6.24 -18.13
N VAL A 63 4.07 5.90 -18.70
CA VAL A 63 5.37 6.27 -18.14
C VAL A 63 5.62 7.74 -18.43
N ASP A 64 5.73 8.54 -17.39
CA ASP A 64 6.05 9.95 -17.50
C ASP A 64 7.45 10.11 -18.09
N ARG A 65 7.53 10.71 -19.29
CA ARG A 65 8.82 10.97 -19.97
C ARG A 65 9.35 12.37 -19.70
N THR A 66 8.63 13.19 -18.94
CA THR A 66 8.99 14.56 -18.56
C THR A 66 8.42 14.91 -17.19
N GLY A 67 8.89 16.02 -16.60
CA GLY A 67 8.36 16.53 -15.33
C GLY A 67 8.92 15.85 -14.08
N LYS A 68 8.31 16.13 -12.92
CA LYS A 68 8.77 15.66 -11.60
C LYS A 68 8.88 14.13 -11.51
N TRP A 69 8.02 13.42 -12.23
CA TRP A 69 7.91 11.96 -12.18
C TRP A 69 8.57 11.28 -13.40
N GLN A 70 9.45 11.99 -14.11
CA GLN A 70 10.13 11.49 -15.29
C GLN A 70 10.89 10.18 -15.02
N GLU A 71 10.61 9.16 -15.81
CA GLU A 71 11.29 7.87 -15.82
C GLU A 71 11.93 7.61 -17.20
N LEU A 72 13.26 7.53 -17.22
CA LEU A 72 14.05 7.43 -18.45
C LEU A 72 14.53 6.00 -18.73
N GLU A 73 14.58 5.15 -17.73
CA GLU A 73 15.23 3.84 -17.79
C GLU A 73 14.21 2.70 -17.97
N TYR A 74 12.94 2.92 -17.62
CA TYR A 74 11.91 1.92 -17.86
C TYR A 74 11.54 1.85 -19.36
N PRO A 75 11.70 0.67 -20.01
CA PRO A 75 11.68 0.57 -21.48
C PRO A 75 10.27 0.57 -22.09
N SER A 76 9.25 0.17 -21.33
CA SER A 76 7.87 0.13 -21.83
C SER A 76 7.22 1.51 -21.76
N PRO A 77 6.24 1.83 -22.64
CA PRO A 77 5.46 3.07 -22.56
C PRO A 77 4.47 3.10 -21.39
N ALA A 78 4.14 1.94 -20.80
CA ALA A 78 3.23 1.83 -19.67
C ALA A 78 3.78 0.87 -18.61
N TYR A 79 3.55 1.21 -17.34
CA TYR A 79 3.92 0.36 -16.22
C TYR A 79 2.99 -0.86 -16.07
N PRO A 80 3.48 -1.97 -15.50
CA PRO A 80 2.60 -3.01 -14.98
C PRO A 80 1.74 -2.42 -13.85
N ALA A 81 0.77 -3.20 -13.38
CA ALA A 81 -0.07 -2.74 -12.29
C ALA A 81 0.73 -2.51 -11.00
N PHE A 82 0.45 -1.39 -10.35
CA PHE A 82 0.98 -1.06 -9.03
C PHE A 82 -0.14 -0.56 -8.12
N ALA A 83 -0.02 -0.87 -6.82
CA ALA A 83 -0.94 -0.35 -5.82
C ALA A 83 -0.71 1.15 -5.60
N CYS A 84 -1.73 1.87 -5.17
CA CYS A 84 -1.58 3.25 -4.72
C CYS A 84 -0.78 3.34 -3.42
N GLY A 85 0.02 4.41 -3.28
CA GLY A 85 0.90 4.60 -2.12
C GLY A 85 0.22 4.71 -0.76
N SER A 86 -1.10 4.97 -0.74
CA SER A 86 -1.90 5.03 0.49
C SER A 86 -1.94 3.73 1.29
N GLY A 87 -1.58 2.60 0.67
CA GLY A 87 -1.29 1.37 1.36
C GLY A 87 -1.79 0.12 0.64
N TYR A 88 -1.26 -1.01 1.07
CA TYR A 88 -1.63 -2.34 0.59
C TYR A 88 -1.24 -3.42 1.58
N VAL A 89 -1.82 -4.60 1.43
CA VAL A 89 -1.48 -5.81 2.18
C VAL A 89 -0.85 -6.84 1.24
N ILE A 90 0.26 -7.45 1.67
CA ILE A 90 0.92 -8.55 0.99
C ILE A 90 1.16 -9.73 1.92
N THR A 91 1.21 -10.93 1.35
CA THR A 91 1.48 -12.17 2.07
C THR A 91 2.96 -12.33 2.39
N ARG A 92 3.26 -13.07 3.46
CA ARG A 92 4.64 -13.32 3.92
C ARG A 92 5.58 -13.89 2.85
N ASP A 93 5.10 -14.77 1.99
CA ASP A 93 5.89 -15.36 0.90
C ASP A 93 6.34 -14.32 -0.13
N ILE A 94 5.51 -13.31 -0.42
CA ILE A 94 5.89 -12.16 -1.24
C ILE A 94 6.98 -11.34 -0.53
N VAL A 95 6.81 -11.06 0.76
CA VAL A 95 7.82 -10.32 1.55
C VAL A 95 9.17 -11.05 1.54
N ARG A 96 9.15 -12.37 1.72
CA ARG A 96 10.36 -13.22 1.65
C ARG A 96 11.03 -13.16 0.28
N TRP A 97 10.24 -13.20 -0.80
CA TRP A 97 10.79 -13.11 -2.14
C TRP A 97 11.44 -11.74 -2.38
N LEU A 98 10.79 -10.65 -1.95
CA LEU A 98 11.36 -9.30 -2.08
C LEU A 98 12.66 -9.16 -1.28
N ALA A 99 12.67 -9.57 -0.01
CA ALA A 99 13.85 -9.51 0.86
C ALA A 99 15.02 -10.29 0.24
N GLY A 100 14.79 -11.56 -0.14
CA GLY A 100 15.83 -12.42 -0.72
C GLY A 100 16.34 -11.98 -2.10
N ASN A 101 15.61 -11.11 -2.81
CA ASN A 101 16.02 -10.57 -4.10
C ASN A 101 16.41 -9.08 -4.05
N SER A 102 16.34 -8.43 -2.89
CA SER A 102 16.52 -6.99 -2.71
C SER A 102 17.76 -6.43 -3.41
N GLY A 103 18.91 -7.11 -3.31
CA GLY A 103 20.17 -6.70 -3.97
C GLY A 103 20.19 -6.82 -5.50
N ARG A 104 19.15 -7.41 -6.11
CA ARG A 104 19.00 -7.60 -7.56
C ARG A 104 17.83 -6.81 -8.15
N LEU A 105 16.96 -6.27 -7.30
CA LEU A 105 15.79 -5.53 -7.71
C LEU A 105 16.18 -4.08 -8.02
N LYS A 106 16.08 -3.71 -9.29
CA LYS A 106 16.31 -2.33 -9.72
C LYS A 106 15.14 -1.45 -9.30
N THR A 107 15.44 -0.31 -8.71
CA THR A 107 14.46 0.73 -8.39
C THR A 107 14.25 1.66 -9.58
N TYR A 108 13.03 2.17 -9.69
CA TYR A 108 12.59 3.14 -10.69
C TYR A 108 12.05 4.39 -9.99
N GLN A 109 11.72 5.42 -10.77
CA GLN A 109 11.12 6.65 -10.27
C GLN A 109 9.74 6.36 -9.67
N GLY A 110 9.70 6.29 -8.33
CA GLY A 110 8.51 5.99 -7.54
C GLY A 110 8.56 4.60 -6.87
N GLU A 111 8.19 4.56 -5.58
CA GLU A 111 8.14 3.32 -4.80
C GLU A 111 7.10 2.35 -5.34
N ASP A 112 5.86 2.83 -5.44
CA ASP A 112 4.73 2.04 -5.93
C ASP A 112 5.02 1.45 -7.32
N VAL A 113 5.61 2.26 -8.21
CA VAL A 113 5.99 1.85 -9.56
C VAL A 113 7.05 0.74 -9.51
N SER A 114 8.10 0.92 -8.71
CA SER A 114 9.13 -0.09 -8.51
C SER A 114 8.53 -1.40 -8.00
N MET A 115 7.65 -1.30 -7.00
CA MET A 115 6.93 -2.43 -6.43
C MET A 115 6.10 -3.16 -7.49
N GLY A 116 5.35 -2.44 -8.34
CA GLY A 116 4.60 -3.03 -9.44
C GLY A 116 5.47 -3.77 -10.45
N ILE A 117 6.65 -3.22 -10.78
CA ILE A 117 7.62 -3.86 -11.68
C ILE A 117 8.17 -5.15 -11.07
N TRP A 118 8.52 -5.14 -9.79
CA TRP A 118 9.00 -6.35 -9.10
C TRP A 118 7.91 -7.42 -9.01
N MET A 119 6.68 -7.01 -8.72
CA MET A 119 5.52 -7.91 -8.65
C MET A 119 5.18 -8.53 -10.00
N ALA A 120 5.51 -7.88 -11.12
CA ALA A 120 5.33 -8.47 -12.45
C ALA A 120 6.17 -9.75 -12.65
N ALA A 121 7.27 -9.93 -11.91
CA ALA A 121 8.11 -11.12 -12.00
C ALA A 121 7.49 -12.36 -11.33
N ILE A 122 6.67 -12.17 -10.28
CA ILE A 122 6.08 -13.27 -9.51
C ILE A 122 4.56 -13.40 -9.69
N GLY A 123 3.90 -12.39 -10.26
CA GLY A 123 2.49 -12.40 -10.64
C GLY A 123 1.55 -12.78 -9.50
N PRO A 124 1.51 -12.02 -8.38
CA PRO A 124 0.64 -12.35 -7.26
C PRO A 124 -0.83 -12.20 -7.63
N LYS A 125 -1.71 -12.92 -6.91
CA LYS A 125 -3.15 -12.71 -7.04
C LYS A 125 -3.48 -11.31 -6.51
N ARG A 126 -3.84 -10.42 -7.41
CA ARG A 126 -4.25 -9.05 -7.06
C ARG A 126 -5.70 -9.03 -6.62
N TYR A 127 -5.95 -8.47 -5.44
CA TYR A 127 -7.29 -8.15 -4.97
C TYR A 127 -7.49 -6.65 -5.09
N GLN A 128 -8.30 -6.22 -6.05
CA GLN A 128 -8.66 -4.82 -6.25
C GLN A 128 -9.70 -4.40 -5.21
N ASP A 129 -9.45 -3.30 -4.50
CA ASP A 129 -10.40 -2.73 -3.54
C ASP A 129 -10.28 -1.21 -3.51
N SER A 130 -11.32 -0.52 -4.00
CA SER A 130 -11.31 0.94 -4.16
C SER A 130 -11.37 1.70 -2.84
N LEU A 131 -11.58 1.03 -1.70
CA LEU A 131 -11.55 1.69 -0.40
C LEU A 131 -10.14 1.92 0.13
N TRP A 132 -9.10 1.39 -0.53
CA TRP A 132 -7.77 1.98 -0.43
C TRP A 132 -7.74 3.22 -1.33
N LEU A 133 -7.98 4.40 -0.77
CA LEU A 133 -8.16 5.61 -1.56
C LEU A 133 -6.79 6.09 -2.08
N CYS A 134 -6.70 6.43 -3.35
CA CYS A 134 -5.43 6.81 -3.97
C CYS A 134 -5.09 8.30 -3.81
N GLU A 135 -6.08 9.11 -3.43
CA GLU A 135 -6.00 10.56 -3.30
C GLU A 135 -6.63 10.96 -1.97
N LYS A 136 -6.33 12.18 -1.50
CA LYS A 136 -6.88 12.72 -0.25
C LYS A 136 -8.39 12.94 -0.34
N THR A 137 -9.16 11.91 -0.05
CA THR A 137 -10.62 11.95 0.09
C THR A 137 -11.05 11.32 1.40
N CYS A 138 -12.19 11.72 1.95
CA CYS A 138 -12.75 11.10 3.14
C CYS A 138 -14.06 10.42 2.75
N GLU A 139 -14.05 9.09 2.74
CA GLU A 139 -15.21 8.28 2.36
C GLU A 139 -15.59 7.33 3.50
N THR A 140 -16.88 7.22 3.78
CA THR A 140 -17.39 6.27 4.77
C THR A 140 -16.96 4.85 4.43
N GLY A 141 -16.33 4.18 5.38
CA GLY A 141 -15.81 2.81 5.23
C GLY A 141 -14.47 2.70 4.50
N MET A 142 -13.80 3.82 4.19
CA MET A 142 -12.44 3.81 3.62
C MET A 142 -11.48 3.00 4.49
N LEU A 143 -10.57 2.29 3.84
CA LEU A 143 -9.48 1.54 4.49
C LEU A 143 -8.26 2.41 4.67
N SER A 144 -7.96 3.22 3.65
CA SER A 144 -6.87 4.17 3.67
C SER A 144 -7.27 5.49 3.02
N SER A 145 -6.61 6.57 3.41
CA SER A 145 -6.60 7.83 2.67
C SER A 145 -5.29 8.60 2.92
N PRO A 146 -4.58 9.07 1.87
CA PRO A 146 -3.24 9.63 1.99
C PRO A 146 -3.21 11.16 2.14
N GLN A 147 -2.00 11.72 2.31
CA GLN A 147 -1.67 13.15 2.24
C GLN A 147 -2.28 14.01 3.37
N TYR A 148 -2.34 13.45 4.58
CA TYR A 148 -2.75 14.16 5.79
C TYR A 148 -1.56 14.65 6.60
N SER A 149 -1.72 15.82 7.20
CA SER A 149 -0.85 16.29 8.27
C SER A 149 -1.06 15.50 9.57
N PRO A 150 -0.09 15.49 10.50
CA PRO A 150 -0.26 14.84 11.80
C PRO A 150 -1.50 15.30 12.59
N GLN A 151 -1.87 16.58 12.47
CA GLN A 151 -3.06 17.15 13.11
C GLN A 151 -4.35 16.61 12.49
N GLU A 152 -4.40 16.52 11.15
CA GLU A 152 -5.56 15.93 10.46
C GLU A 152 -5.72 14.45 10.79
N LEU A 153 -4.62 13.67 10.81
CA LEU A 153 -4.64 12.27 11.22
C LEU A 153 -5.21 12.10 12.63
N THR A 154 -4.74 12.93 13.57
CA THR A 154 -5.25 12.93 14.94
C THR A 154 -6.75 13.25 14.98
N GLN A 155 -7.21 14.18 14.15
CA GLN A 155 -8.63 14.55 14.09
C GLN A 155 -9.50 13.44 13.50
N LEU A 156 -9.06 12.78 12.43
CA LEU A 156 -9.76 11.65 11.83
C LEU A 156 -9.92 10.50 12.84
N TRP A 157 -8.86 10.18 13.59
CA TRP A 157 -8.93 9.16 14.65
C TRP A 157 -9.89 9.54 15.76
N LYS A 158 -9.88 10.80 16.22
CA LYS A 158 -10.87 11.26 17.21
C LYS A 158 -12.30 11.12 16.72
N LEU A 159 -12.58 11.46 15.46
CA LEU A 159 -13.90 11.30 14.87
C LEU A 159 -14.30 9.84 14.76
N LYS A 160 -13.36 8.97 14.34
CA LYS A 160 -13.56 7.52 14.30
C LYS A 160 -13.92 6.96 15.68
N GLU A 161 -13.20 7.34 16.73
CA GLU A 161 -13.45 6.89 18.10
C GLU A 161 -14.80 7.37 18.66
N LEU A 162 -15.16 8.63 18.39
CA LEU A 162 -16.38 9.23 18.92
C LEU A 162 -17.64 8.77 18.17
N CYS A 163 -17.54 8.60 16.86
CA CYS A 163 -18.70 8.53 15.97
C CYS A 163 -18.75 7.22 15.16
N GLY A 164 -17.68 6.42 15.19
CA GLY A 164 -17.54 5.18 14.42
C GLY A 164 -17.11 5.39 12.96
N ASP A 165 -17.10 6.64 12.49
CA ASP A 165 -16.74 7.04 11.13
C ASP A 165 -15.81 8.28 11.17
N PRO A 166 -14.65 8.23 10.52
CA PRO A 166 -13.68 9.34 10.54
C PRO A 166 -14.10 10.55 9.70
N CYS A 167 -15.07 10.38 8.79
CA CYS A 167 -15.53 11.37 7.81
C CYS A 167 -16.87 12.00 8.19
N ARG A 168 -17.67 11.33 9.01
CA ARG A 168 -18.99 11.79 9.43
C ARG A 168 -19.16 11.63 10.92
N CYS A 169 -19.50 12.73 11.57
CA CYS A 169 -19.98 12.72 12.93
C CYS A 169 -21.25 13.56 13.00
N GLU A 170 -22.40 12.91 12.92
CA GLU A 170 -23.64 13.58 13.29
C GLU A 170 -23.58 13.77 14.81
N ALA A 171 -23.63 15.04 15.25
CA ALA A 171 -23.78 15.33 16.67
C ALA A 171 -25.02 14.56 17.15
N ARG A 172 -24.85 13.66 18.13
CA ARG A 172 -25.99 13.11 18.85
C ARG A 172 -26.71 14.31 19.48
N GLY A 173 -27.81 14.72 18.86
CA GLY A 173 -28.72 15.73 19.39
C GLY A 173 -29.35 15.28 20.70
#